data_AF-A0A7X0RT71-F1
#
_entry.id   AF-A0A7X0RT71-F1
#
_cell.length_a   1.000
_cell.length_b   1.000
_cell.length_c   1.000
_cell.angle_alpha   90.00
_cell.angle_beta   90.00
_cell.angle_gamma   90.00
#
_symmetry.space_group_name_H-M   'P 1'
#
loop_
_entity.id
_entity.type
_entity.pdbx_description
1 polymer ?
#
loop_
_entity_poly.entity_id
_entity_poly.type
_entity_poly.pdbx_seq_one_letter_code
_entity_poly.pdbx_strand_id
1 'polypeptide(L)'
;MNHHAALMFRFPQENNARLAYDTLEELGYEPHLHEGGRLHIHIVNEDLTSALEIVQSFGGELIEQAPAEESAITSEAYGLDCIPIPAHLVNEDGYDAPIHAVQERDTDGSGRRFEPDDGSYDHFEAR
;
A
#
# COMPACT_ATOMS: atom_id res chain seq x y z
N MET A 1 -3.22 -3.95 22.07
CA MET A 1 -3.95 -3.13 21.07
C MET A 1 -2.92 -2.21 20.48
N ASN A 2 -2.63 -2.35 19.18
CA ASN A 2 -1.70 -1.45 18.51
C ASN A 2 -2.45 -0.16 18.19
N HIS A 3 -2.02 0.95 18.78
CA HIS A 3 -2.55 2.27 18.50
C HIS A 3 -1.86 2.80 17.24
N HIS A 4 -2.64 2.89 16.16
CA HIS A 4 -2.24 3.58 14.96
C HIS A 4 -2.69 5.04 15.07
N ALA A 5 -1.80 5.98 14.80
CA ALA A 5 -2.09 7.41 14.81
C ALA A 5 -1.69 8.02 13.47
N ALA A 6 -2.59 8.82 12.91
CA ALA A 6 -2.29 9.69 11.77
C ALA A 6 -2.04 11.10 12.30
N LEU A 7 -0.86 11.64 12.00
CA LEU A 7 -0.47 12.99 12.42
C LEU A 7 -0.26 13.88 11.21
N MET A 8 -0.76 15.11 11.30
CA MET A 8 -0.54 16.15 10.32
C MET A 8 0.22 17.30 10.96
N PHE A 9 1.26 17.76 10.28
CA PHE A 9 2.13 18.84 10.68
C PHE A 9 2.13 19.96 9.65
N ARG A 10 2.40 21.18 10.12
CA ARG A 10 2.64 22.35 9.29
C ARG A 10 3.98 22.94 9.62
N PHE A 11 4.74 23.28 8.59
CA PHE A 11 6.03 23.94 8.70
C PHE A 11 5.91 25.41 8.23
N PRO A 12 6.71 26.32 8.81
CA PRO A 12 6.75 27.72 8.39
C PRO A 12 7.36 27.91 7.00
N GLN A 13 8.20 26.97 6.55
CA GLN A 13 8.85 26.97 5.25
C GLN A 13 8.77 25.58 4.63
N GLU A 14 8.53 25.53 3.31
CA GLU A 14 8.43 24.27 2.57
C GLU A 14 9.74 23.48 2.59
N ASN A 15 10.88 24.16 2.56
CA ASN A 15 12.19 23.51 2.70
C ASN A 15 12.33 22.74 4.01
N ASN A 16 11.79 23.24 5.12
CA ASN A 16 11.86 22.56 6.41
C ASN A 16 10.99 21.30 6.41
N ALA A 17 9.80 21.35 5.80
CA ALA A 17 8.96 20.19 5.62
C ALA A 17 9.68 19.09 4.83
N ARG A 18 10.46 19.50 3.81
CA ARG A 18 11.23 18.58 2.97
C ARG A 18 12.41 17.94 3.71
N LEU A 19 13.13 18.70 4.51
CA LEU A 19 14.20 18.13 5.36
C LEU A 19 13.65 17.15 6.41
N ALA A 20 12.51 17.49 7.02
CA ALA A 20 11.83 16.59 7.94
C ALA A 20 11.35 15.31 7.23
N TYR A 21 10.79 15.44 6.02
CA TYR A 21 10.40 14.32 5.18
C TYR A 21 11.57 13.38 4.92
N ASP A 22 12.69 13.91 4.40
CA ASP A 22 13.87 13.10 4.06
C ASP A 22 14.40 12.35 5.30
N THR A 23 14.41 13.01 6.47
CA THR A 23 14.86 12.41 7.73
C THR A 23 13.91 11.30 8.21
N LEU A 24 12.59 11.52 8.10
CA LEU A 24 11.59 10.53 8.48
C LEU A 24 11.64 9.31 7.55
N GLU A 25 11.79 9.52 6.24
CA GLU A 25 11.96 8.44 5.26
C GLU A 25 13.23 7.63 5.55
N GLU A 26 14.35 8.29 5.86
CA GLU A 26 15.61 7.62 6.21
C GLU A 26 15.49 6.73 7.47
N LEU A 27 14.68 7.16 8.43
CA LEU A 27 14.42 6.43 9.67
C LEU A 27 13.35 5.34 9.54
N GLY A 28 12.77 5.16 8.34
CA GLY A 28 11.81 4.10 8.04
C GLY A 28 10.35 4.46 8.32
N TYR A 29 10.04 5.74 8.52
CA TYR A 29 8.65 6.20 8.52
C TYR A 29 8.11 6.28 7.09
N GLU A 30 6.79 6.39 6.96
CA GLU A 30 6.10 6.62 5.68
C GLU A 30 5.52 8.04 5.64
N PRO A 31 6.34 9.09 5.43
CA PRO A 31 5.85 10.45 5.34
C PRO A 31 5.22 10.78 3.98
N HIS A 32 4.27 11.70 4.00
CA HIS A 32 3.62 12.26 2.82
C HIS A 32 3.66 13.78 2.87
N LEU A 33 4.19 14.40 1.81
CA LEU A 33 4.21 15.86 1.66
C LEU A 33 2.94 16.35 0.96
N HIS A 34 2.42 17.47 1.46
CA HIS A 34 1.30 18.19 0.86
C HIS A 34 1.68 19.64 0.57
N GLU A 35 0.92 20.28 -0.33
CA GLU A 35 1.08 21.70 -0.63
C GLU A 35 0.95 22.58 0.63
N GLY A 36 1.72 23.68 0.64
CA GLY A 36 1.72 24.65 1.73
C GLY A 36 2.59 24.25 2.92
N GLY A 37 3.63 23.44 2.71
CA GLY A 37 4.56 23.02 3.76
C GLY A 37 3.93 22.13 4.81
N ARG A 38 2.99 21.27 4.40
CA ARG A 38 2.32 20.30 5.27
C ARG A 38 2.92 18.91 5.09
N LEU A 39 2.99 18.17 6.19
CA LEU A 39 3.55 16.83 6.24
C LEU A 39 2.63 15.92 7.04
N HIS A 40 2.31 14.76 6.50
CA HIS A 40 1.49 13.74 7.12
C HIS A 40 2.34 12.49 7.36
N ILE A 41 2.17 11.84 8.51
CA ILE A 41 2.79 10.54 8.81
C ILE A 41 1.79 9.60 9.50
N HIS A 42 1.94 8.30 9.24
CA HIS A 42 1.30 7.22 10.00
C HIS A 42 2.29 6.62 11.00
N ILE A 43 1.83 6.44 12.24
CA ILE A 43 2.66 5.93 13.35
C ILE A 43 1.98 4.74 14.00
N VAL A 44 2.78 3.73 14.36
CA VAL A 44 2.35 2.57 15.15
C VAL A 44 2.99 2.62 16.53
N ASN A 45 2.19 2.75 17.59
CA ASN A 45 2.60 2.71 19.00
C ASN A 45 3.87 3.52 19.37
N GLU A 46 5.03 2.84 19.33
CA GLU A 46 6.26 3.18 20.04
C GLU A 46 7.01 4.37 19.39
N ASP A 47 6.67 4.68 18.15
CA ASP A 47 7.40 5.67 17.35
C ASP A 47 6.83 7.11 17.47
N LEU A 48 5.79 7.32 18.28
CA LEU A 48 5.11 8.62 18.40
C LEU A 48 6.03 9.73 18.91
N THR A 49 6.74 9.49 20.01
CA THR A 49 7.60 10.51 20.61
C THR A 49 8.73 10.90 19.68
N SER A 50 9.42 9.92 19.10
CA SER A 50 10.52 10.16 18.16
C SER A 50 10.05 10.94 16.93
N ALA A 51 8.91 10.58 16.35
CA ALA A 51 8.36 11.31 15.21
C ALA A 51 8.06 12.78 15.55
N LEU A 52 7.47 13.03 16.73
CA LEU A 52 7.21 14.39 17.20
C LEU A 52 8.51 15.20 17.39
N GLU A 53 9.55 14.58 17.96
CA GLU A 53 10.85 15.22 18.18
C GLU A 53 11.55 15.58 16.87
N ILE A 54 11.52 14.68 15.88
CA ILE A 54 12.09 14.91 14.55
C ILE A 54 11.41 16.12 13.92
N VAL A 55 10.07 16.11 13.83
CA VAL A 55 9.30 17.18 13.20
C VAL A 55 9.54 18.53 13.90
N GLN A 56 9.55 18.55 15.23
CA GLN A 56 9.82 19.77 16.00
C GLN A 56 11.24 20.30 15.79
N SER A 57 12.24 19.43 15.60
CA SER A 57 13.63 19.82 15.32
C SER A 57 13.77 20.62 14.02
N PHE A 58 12.86 20.40 13.07
CA PHE A 58 12.76 21.17 11.81
C PHE A 58 11.74 22.33 11.89
N GLY A 59 11.16 22.58 13.07
CA GLY A 59 10.20 23.66 13.30
C GLY A 59 8.77 23.37 12.84
N GLY A 60 8.39 22.09 12.73
CA GLY A 60 7.03 21.70 12.43
C GLY A 60 6.12 21.75 13.66
N GLU A 61 4.89 22.19 13.44
CA GLU A 61 3.82 22.25 14.45
C GLU A 61 2.77 21.18 14.15
N LEU A 62 2.34 20.44 15.17
CA LEU A 62 1.22 19.51 15.03
C LEU A 62 -0.08 20.30 14.84
N ILE A 63 -0.80 20.03 13.75
CA ILE A 63 -2.08 20.67 13.44
C ILE A 63 -3.28 19.73 13.59
N GLU A 64 -3.09 18.43 13.40
CA GLU A 64 -4.16 17.44 13.57
C GLU A 64 -3.59 16.09 14.03
N GLN A 65 -4.31 15.44 14.95
CA GLN A 65 -4.06 14.08 15.39
C GLN A 65 -5.38 13.32 15.29
N ALA A 66 -5.42 12.31 14.43
CA ALA A 66 -6.55 11.40 14.32
C ALA A 66 -6.12 10.00 14.79
N PRO A 67 -6.95 9.30 15.61
CA PRO A 67 -6.80 7.86 15.73
C PRO A 67 -6.99 7.27 14.34
N ALA A 68 -6.02 6.49 13.86
CA ALA A 68 -6.18 5.78 12.61
C ALA A 68 -7.15 4.61 12.88
N GLU A 69 -8.44 4.88 12.74
CA GLU A 69 -9.48 3.86 12.74
C GLU A 69 -9.15 2.83 11.63
N GLU A 70 -9.25 1.53 11.92
CA GLU A 70 -8.87 0.42 11.03
C GLU A 70 -9.45 0.54 9.60
N SER A 71 -10.55 1.28 9.46
CA SER A 71 -11.22 1.57 8.19
C SER A 71 -10.39 2.42 7.21
N ALA A 72 -9.50 3.30 7.68
CA ALA A 72 -8.66 4.12 6.82
C ALA A 72 -7.47 3.31 6.26
N ILE A 73 -6.88 2.47 7.11
CA ILE A 73 -5.76 1.58 6.74
C ILE A 73 -6.21 0.52 5.74
N THR A 74 -7.44 0.00 5.89
CA THR A 74 -8.01 -0.95 4.93
C THR A 74 -8.29 -0.33 3.56
N SER A 75 -8.67 0.94 3.48
CA SER A 75 -8.92 1.60 2.20
C SER A 75 -7.65 1.81 1.39
N GLU A 76 -6.53 2.18 2.03
CA GLU A 76 -5.23 2.34 1.37
C GLU A 76 -4.59 0.99 1.02
N ALA A 77 -4.65 0.00 1.92
CA ALA A 77 -4.06 -1.32 1.69
C ALA A 77 -4.79 -2.16 0.62
N TYR A 78 -6.11 -2.02 0.51
CA TYR A 78 -6.93 -2.73 -0.49
C TYR A 78 -7.29 -1.87 -1.70
N GLY A 79 -6.81 -0.63 -1.79
CA GLY A 79 -7.09 0.27 -2.91
C GLY A 79 -8.59 0.39 -3.19
N LEU A 80 -9.40 0.60 -2.15
CA LEU A 80 -10.87 0.61 -2.23
C LEU A 80 -11.44 1.79 -3.04
N ASP A 81 -10.59 2.66 -3.61
CA ASP A 81 -10.88 3.56 -4.73
C ASP A 81 -11.03 2.77 -6.06
N CYS A 82 -11.80 1.69 -5.99
CA CYS A 82 -12.07 0.80 -7.10
C CYS A 82 -12.94 1.52 -8.12
N ILE A 83 -12.37 1.84 -9.30
CA ILE A 83 -13.17 2.16 -10.47
C ILE A 83 -14.09 0.95 -10.71
N PRO A 84 -15.43 1.11 -10.71
CA PRO A 84 -16.32 -0.03 -10.91
C PRO A 84 -16.06 -0.61 -12.30
N ILE A 85 -15.51 -1.82 -12.35
CA ILE A 85 -15.40 -2.56 -13.59
C ILE A 85 -16.81 -3.09 -13.89
N PRO A 86 -17.48 -2.63 -14.97
CA PRO A 86 -18.83 -3.08 -15.26
C PRO A 86 -18.79 -4.59 -15.51
N ALA A 87 -19.51 -5.33 -14.67
CA ALA A 87 -19.56 -6.79 -14.69
C ALA A 87 -20.43 -7.31 -15.84
N HIS A 88 -20.10 -6.90 -17.08
CA HIS A 88 -20.64 -7.35 -18.37
C HIS A 88 -21.72 -6.43 -18.95
N LEU A 89 -21.41 -5.80 -20.09
CA LEU A 89 -22.41 -5.21 -20.99
C LEU A 89 -22.90 -6.34 -21.90
N VAL A 90 -24.03 -6.95 -21.57
CA VAL A 90 -24.69 -7.91 -22.45
C VAL A 90 -25.43 -7.11 -23.54
N ASN A 91 -24.87 -7.06 -24.74
CA ASN A 91 -25.57 -6.54 -25.92
C ASN A 91 -26.41 -7.68 -26.50
N GLU A 92 -27.72 -7.68 -26.24
CA GLU A 92 -28.63 -8.74 -26.71
C GLU A 92 -29.19 -8.55 -28.13
N ASP A 93 -28.76 -7.52 -28.88
CA ASP A 93 -29.17 -7.32 -30.26
C ASP A 93 -27.97 -7.15 -31.21
N GLY A 94 -27.84 -8.10 -32.13
CA GLY A 94 -26.66 -8.36 -32.93
C GLY A 94 -26.40 -7.41 -34.11
N TYR A 95 -25.12 -7.20 -34.38
CA TYR A 95 -24.61 -6.81 -35.69
C TYR A 95 -23.29 -7.52 -35.94
N ASP A 96 -23.28 -8.35 -36.98
CA ASP A 96 -22.15 -9.09 -37.52
C ASP A 96 -21.11 -8.11 -38.08
N ALA A 97 -19.95 -8.00 -37.41
CA ALA A 97 -18.77 -7.33 -37.94
C ALA A 97 -17.50 -8.03 -37.40
N PRO A 98 -16.61 -8.56 -38.26
CA PRO A 98 -15.39 -9.20 -37.81
C PRO A 98 -14.37 -8.13 -37.42
N ILE A 99 -14.26 -7.85 -36.12
CA ILE A 99 -13.11 -7.09 -35.61
C ILE A 99 -11.90 -8.03 -35.63
N HIS A 100 -10.92 -7.64 -36.44
CA HIS A 100 -9.68 -8.32 -36.74
C HIS A 100 -8.97 -8.94 -35.54
N ALA A 101 -8.42 -10.13 -35.80
CA ALA A 101 -7.61 -10.96 -34.93
C ALA A 101 -6.49 -10.20 -34.19
N VAL A 102 -6.46 -10.35 -32.86
CA VAL A 102 -5.22 -10.29 -32.08
C VAL A 102 -4.76 -11.73 -31.90
N GLN A 103 -3.68 -12.08 -32.56
CA GLN A 103 -3.11 -13.42 -32.54
C GLN A 103 -2.35 -13.61 -31.23
N GLU A 104 -2.97 -14.29 -30.27
CA GLU A 104 -2.29 -14.80 -29.09
C GLU A 104 -1.28 -15.85 -29.54
N ARG A 105 0.00 -15.57 -29.30
CA ARG A 105 1.07 -16.54 -29.51
C ARG A 105 1.00 -17.55 -28.37
N ASP A 106 0.50 -18.74 -28.70
CA ASP A 106 0.63 -19.94 -27.88
C ASP A 106 2.11 -20.15 -27.54
N THR A 107 2.45 -19.92 -26.28
CA THR A 107 3.69 -20.43 -25.70
C THR A 107 3.35 -21.74 -25.03
N ASP A 108 3.77 -22.81 -25.70
CA ASP A 108 3.64 -24.22 -25.35
C ASP A 108 4.17 -24.50 -23.94
N GLY A 109 3.27 -24.46 -22.95
CA GLY A 109 3.51 -24.88 -21.58
C GLY A 109 3.15 -26.35 -21.45
N SER A 110 4.06 -27.22 -21.92
CA SER A 110 3.95 -28.69 -21.84
C SER A 110 3.35 -29.16 -20.51
N GLY A 111 2.24 -29.91 -20.61
CA GLY A 111 1.46 -30.41 -19.49
C GLY A 111 2.23 -31.38 -18.60
N ARG A 112 2.76 -30.87 -17.48
CA ARG A 112 3.06 -31.72 -16.33
C ARG A 112 1.79 -31.82 -15.50
N ARG A 113 1.08 -32.93 -15.66
CA ARG A 113 0.06 -33.37 -14.70
C ARG A 113 0.76 -33.49 -13.35
N PHE A 114 0.34 -32.69 -12.37
CA PHE A 114 0.80 -32.85 -10.99
C PHE A 114 0.32 -34.22 -10.50
N GLU A 115 1.22 -35.19 -10.44
CA GLU A 115 0.94 -36.47 -9.81
C GLU A 115 1.13 -36.30 -8.30
N PRO A 116 0.20 -36.79 -7.47
CA PRO A 116 0.38 -36.81 -6.03
C PRO A 116 1.57 -37.71 -5.69
N ASP A 117 2.39 -37.24 -4.77
CA ASP A 117 3.55 -37.95 -4.24
C ASP A 117 3.17 -39.29 -3.60
N ASP A 118 4.06 -40.29 -3.69
CA ASP A 118 3.80 -41.67 -3.29
C ASP A 118 3.89 -41.93 -1.78
N GLY A 119 4.14 -40.90 -0.98
CA GLY A 119 4.12 -40.97 0.48
C GLY A 119 5.34 -41.64 1.08
N SER A 120 6.48 -41.70 0.39
CA SER A 120 7.74 -42.29 0.89
C SER A 120 8.40 -41.54 2.07
N TYR A 121 7.73 -40.56 2.70
CA TYR A 121 8.29 -39.69 3.73
C TYR A 121 8.26 -40.26 5.17
N ASP A 122 7.75 -41.47 5.40
CA ASP A 122 7.60 -42.05 6.74
C ASP A 122 8.78 -42.92 7.23
N HIS A 123 9.94 -42.86 6.55
CA HIS A 123 11.13 -43.62 6.96
C HIS A 123 12.19 -42.73 7.61
N PHE A 124 12.18 -42.68 8.94
CA PHE A 124 13.28 -42.12 9.74
C PHE A 124 14.06 -43.26 10.40
N GLU A 125 15.24 -43.59 9.86
CA GLU A 125 16.18 -44.52 10.50
C GLU A 125 17.10 -43.75 11.46
N ALA A 126 16.82 -43.86 12.77
CA ALA A 126 17.75 -43.44 13.81
C ALA A 126 18.75 -44.57 14.10
N ARG A 127 20.04 -44.33 13.90
CA ARG A 127 21.15 -45.20 14.33
C ARG A 127 21.86 -44.59 15.53
#